data_AF-A0A2D9CCF6-F1
#
_entry.id   AF-A0A2D9CCF6-F1
#
_cell.length_a   1.000
_cell.length_b   1.000
_cell.length_c   1.000
_cell.angle_alpha   90.00
_cell.angle_beta   90.00
_cell.angle_gamma   90.00
#
_symmetry.space_group_name_H-M   'P 1'
#
loop_
_entity.id
_entity.type
_entity.pdbx_description
1 polymer ?
#
loop_
_entity_poly.entity_id
_entity_poly.type
_entity_poly.pdbx_seq_one_letter_code
_entity_poly.pdbx_strand_id
1 'polypeptide(L)'
;MEGSVAKPPPNRVDEVSADLEFQRQVEAYTDERKMLIDRCHEAHRDLDKWTLTLSSGALGISITALGAISGMGWQSSQLCVGFAWTCFSLSIIAVIVSIWCSAKCYEAFRVKIDEAIQSHFDTWQDEARKQQQGVFYSSLIDYMNFAGLGFFVLGMIFLICFSLSIAPQNPEVDNGREEQRVQGIETTEPRP
;
A
#
# COMPACT_ATOMS: atom_id res chain seq x y z
N MET A 1 33.86 -54.35 -42.62
CA MET A 1 33.07 -54.94 -41.52
C MET A 1 33.48 -54.20 -40.25
N GLU A 2 32.90 -53.03 -40.01
CA GLU A 2 33.11 -52.28 -38.77
C GLU A 2 32.16 -52.85 -37.73
N GLY A 3 32.72 -53.40 -36.65
CA GLY A 3 31.97 -53.95 -35.55
C GLY A 3 31.19 -52.85 -34.85
N SER A 4 29.87 -52.97 -34.86
CA SER A 4 28.96 -52.18 -34.02
C SER A 4 29.28 -52.49 -32.56
N VAL A 5 30.08 -51.64 -31.92
CA VAL A 5 30.35 -51.69 -30.48
C VAL A 5 29.05 -51.27 -29.80
N ALA A 6 28.33 -52.26 -29.29
CA ALA A 6 27.12 -52.03 -28.51
C ALA A 6 27.46 -51.12 -27.32
N LYS A 7 26.81 -49.95 -27.26
CA LYS A 7 26.94 -49.00 -26.15
C LYS A 7 26.60 -49.76 -24.86
N PRO A 8 27.49 -49.75 -23.85
CA PRO A 8 27.22 -50.44 -22.59
C PRO A 8 25.91 -49.92 -21.99
N PRO A 9 25.13 -50.78 -21.31
CA PRO A 9 23.90 -50.35 -20.66
C PRO A 9 24.22 -49.23 -19.67
N PRO A 10 23.36 -48.21 -19.56
CA PRO A 10 23.56 -47.11 -18.63
C PRO A 10 23.78 -47.66 -17.22
N ASN A 11 24.76 -47.08 -16.52
CA ASN A 11 25.08 -47.45 -15.16
C ASN A 11 23.90 -47.05 -14.26
N ARG A 12 23.37 -48.01 -13.49
CA ARG A 12 22.23 -47.80 -12.58
C ARG A 12 22.44 -46.62 -11.61
N VAL A 13 23.70 -46.34 -11.26
CA VAL A 13 24.03 -45.19 -10.38
C VAL A 13 23.75 -43.86 -11.08
N ASP A 14 24.01 -43.78 -12.38
CA ASP A 14 23.83 -42.56 -13.17
C ASP A 14 22.34 -42.24 -13.38
N GLU A 15 21.51 -43.28 -13.56
CA GLU A 15 20.04 -43.16 -13.64
C GLU A 15 19.45 -42.64 -12.32
N VAL A 16 19.87 -43.20 -11.19
CA VAL A 16 19.39 -42.76 -9.87
C VAL A 16 19.81 -41.33 -9.56
N SER A 17 21.01 -40.90 -9.95
CA SER A 17 21.45 -39.51 -9.77
C SER A 17 20.64 -38.53 -10.62
N ALA A 18 20.34 -38.88 -11.88
CA ALA A 18 19.54 -38.04 -12.76
C ALA A 18 18.10 -37.87 -12.25
N ASP A 19 17.49 -38.95 -11.75
CA ASP A 19 16.15 -38.90 -11.15
C ASP A 19 16.11 -38.01 -9.90
N LEU A 20 17.14 -38.08 -9.05
CA LEU A 20 17.26 -37.24 -7.85
C LEU A 20 17.44 -35.76 -8.20
N GLU A 21 18.24 -35.44 -9.21
CA GLU A 21 18.44 -34.07 -9.68
C GLU A 21 17.15 -33.49 -10.27
N PHE A 22 16.44 -34.28 -11.08
CA PHE A 22 15.16 -33.89 -11.63
C PHE A 22 14.13 -33.60 -10.52
N GLN A 23 14.01 -34.48 -9.52
CA GLN A 23 13.12 -34.26 -8.38
C GLN A 23 13.43 -32.97 -7.63
N ARG A 24 14.71 -32.67 -7.39
CA ARG A 24 15.13 -31.42 -6.73
C ARG A 24 14.75 -30.19 -7.54
N GLN A 25 14.93 -30.23 -8.86
CA GLN A 25 14.57 -29.10 -9.72
C GLN A 25 13.05 -28.87 -9.76
N VAL A 26 12.25 -29.95 -9.79
CA VAL A 26 10.78 -29.87 -9.72
C VAL A 26 10.33 -29.29 -8.37
N GLU A 27 10.93 -29.74 -7.26
CA GLU A 27 10.64 -29.22 -5.92
C GLU A 27 10.98 -27.73 -5.83
N ALA A 28 12.18 -27.33 -6.24
CA ALA A 28 12.62 -25.94 -6.23
C ALA A 28 11.70 -25.04 -7.06
N TYR A 29 11.25 -25.49 -8.23
CA TYR A 29 10.28 -24.75 -9.03
C TYR A 29 8.93 -24.62 -8.32
N THR A 30 8.42 -25.73 -7.76
CA THR A 30 7.12 -25.75 -7.10
C THR A 30 7.10 -24.78 -5.92
N ASP A 31 8.20 -24.74 -5.16
CA ASP A 31 8.39 -23.81 -4.05
C ASP A 31 8.47 -22.35 -4.50
N GLU A 32 9.26 -22.05 -5.54
CA GLU A 32 9.37 -20.70 -6.10
C GLU A 32 8.00 -20.21 -6.59
N ARG A 33 7.28 -21.05 -7.35
CA ARG A 33 5.95 -20.74 -7.87
C ARG A 33 4.94 -20.50 -6.75
N LYS A 34 4.98 -21.32 -5.70
CA LYS A 34 4.12 -21.16 -4.51
C LYS A 34 4.42 -19.85 -3.80
N MET A 35 5.69 -19.52 -3.58
CA MET A 35 6.12 -18.27 -2.98
C MET A 35 5.59 -17.04 -3.75
N LEU A 36 5.62 -17.08 -5.08
CA LEU A 36 5.10 -15.99 -5.91
C LEU A 36 3.58 -15.83 -5.83
N ILE A 37 2.85 -16.95 -5.77
CA ILE A 37 1.40 -16.95 -5.57
C ILE A 37 1.07 -16.35 -4.20
N ASP A 38 1.76 -16.79 -3.16
CA ASP A 38 1.54 -16.33 -1.80
C ASP A 38 1.81 -14.82 -1.67
N ARG A 39 2.90 -14.31 -2.26
CA ARG A 39 3.20 -12.88 -2.30
C ARG A 39 2.17 -12.06 -3.09
N CYS A 40 1.65 -12.61 -4.18
CA CYS A 40 0.58 -11.97 -4.93
C CYS A 40 -0.71 -11.85 -4.09
N HIS A 41 -1.11 -12.94 -3.43
CA HIS A 41 -2.26 -12.93 -2.52
C HIS A 41 -2.07 -11.98 -1.33
N GLU A 42 -0.86 -11.92 -0.78
CA GLU A 42 -0.54 -10.99 0.31
C GLU A 42 -0.67 -9.53 -0.14
N ALA A 43 -0.13 -9.19 -1.32
CA ALA A 43 -0.29 -7.85 -1.91
C ALA A 43 -1.76 -7.47 -2.14
N HIS A 44 -2.59 -8.40 -2.61
CA HIS A 44 -4.03 -8.18 -2.75
C HIS A 44 -4.75 -8.00 -1.40
N ARG A 45 -4.38 -8.78 -0.39
CA ARG A 45 -4.95 -8.65 0.96
C ARG A 45 -4.60 -7.31 1.58
N ASP A 46 -3.36 -6.86 1.40
CA ASP A 46 -2.92 -5.56 1.86
C ASP A 46 -3.70 -4.45 1.15
N LEU A 47 -3.92 -4.58 -0.15
CA LEU A 47 -4.74 -3.63 -0.89
C LEU A 47 -6.14 -3.47 -0.29
N ASP A 48 -6.83 -4.58 -0.03
CA ASP A 48 -8.18 -4.54 0.54
C ASP A 48 -8.18 -3.86 1.91
N LYS A 49 -7.19 -4.20 2.75
CA LYS A 49 -7.00 -3.59 4.09
C LYS A 49 -6.77 -2.09 4.01
N TRP A 50 -5.88 -1.65 3.12
CA TRP A 50 -5.63 -0.22 2.90
C TRP A 50 -6.87 0.47 2.36
N THR A 51 -7.55 -0.11 1.36
CA THR A 51 -8.77 0.45 0.78
C THR A 51 -9.88 0.63 1.82
N LEU A 52 -10.11 -0.36 2.70
CA LEU A 52 -11.07 -0.25 3.80
C LEU A 52 -10.67 0.81 4.83
N THR A 53 -9.40 0.85 5.21
CA THR A 53 -8.88 1.86 6.15
C THR A 53 -9.02 3.27 5.60
N LEU A 54 -8.72 3.44 4.31
CA LEU A 54 -8.84 4.71 3.62
C LEU A 54 -10.29 5.15 3.44
N SER A 55 -11.18 4.21 3.11
CA SER A 55 -12.61 4.48 2.97
C SER A 55 -13.24 4.90 4.31
N SER A 56 -12.88 4.22 5.40
CA SER A 56 -13.33 4.59 6.75
C SER A 56 -12.76 5.94 7.21
N GLY A 57 -11.47 6.20 6.95
CA GLY A 57 -10.84 7.50 7.19
C GLY A 57 -11.53 8.63 6.40
N ALA A 58 -11.71 8.45 5.10
CA ALA A 58 -12.39 9.42 4.24
C ALA A 58 -13.81 9.73 4.74
N LEU A 59 -14.55 8.72 5.21
CA LEU A 59 -15.89 8.89 5.76
C LEU A 59 -15.87 9.67 7.08
N GLY A 60 -15.00 9.30 8.02
CA GLY A 60 -14.86 10.00 9.30
C GLY A 60 -14.50 11.47 9.12
N ILE A 61 -13.66 11.75 8.13
CA ILE A 61 -13.28 13.13 7.86
C ILE A 61 -14.36 13.88 7.07
N SER A 62 -15.10 13.22 6.17
CA SER A 62 -16.27 13.82 5.50
C SER A 62 -17.31 14.31 6.52
N ILE A 63 -17.55 13.54 7.58
CA ILE A 63 -18.44 13.93 8.69
C ILE A 63 -17.88 15.13 9.46
N THR A 64 -16.59 15.12 9.75
CA THR A 64 -15.93 16.21 10.48
C THR A 64 -15.95 17.53 9.68
N ALA A 65 -15.73 17.45 8.37
CA ALA A 65 -15.78 18.60 7.47
C ALA A 65 -17.19 19.21 7.39
N LEU A 66 -18.25 18.39 7.38
CA LEU A 66 -19.64 18.87 7.44
C LEU A 66 -19.90 19.71 8.70
N GLY A 67 -19.33 19.31 9.85
CA GLY A 67 -19.42 20.09 11.09
C GLY A 67 -18.66 21.43 11.01
N ALA A 68 -17.47 21.44 10.42
CA ALA A 68 -16.62 22.63 10.31
C ALA A 68 -17.18 23.72 9.37
N ILE A 69 -17.93 23.32 8.32
CA ILE A 69 -18.55 24.25 7.36
C ILE A 69 -19.64 25.12 8.02
N SER A 70 -20.21 24.68 9.14
CA SER A 70 -21.31 25.40 9.80
C SER A 70 -20.88 26.66 10.60
N GLY A 71 -19.57 26.90 10.81
CA GLY A 71 -19.11 27.87 11.81
C GLY A 71 -18.07 28.93 11.40
N MET A 72 -17.47 28.90 10.21
CA MET A 72 -16.22 29.69 9.96
C MET A 72 -16.32 30.72 8.83
N GLY A 73 -15.87 31.95 9.13
CA GLY A 73 -15.61 33.04 8.19
C GLY A 73 -14.39 32.82 7.27
N TRP A 74 -14.18 33.77 6.37
CA TRP A 74 -14.09 33.56 4.92
C TRP A 74 -12.65 33.50 4.36
N GLN A 75 -12.48 32.65 3.33
CA GLN A 75 -11.50 32.67 2.23
C GLN A 75 -10.10 32.02 2.35
N SER A 76 -9.19 32.46 3.23
CA SER A 76 -7.78 32.03 3.08
C SER A 76 -7.47 30.61 3.57
N SER A 77 -8.16 30.10 4.59
CA SER A 77 -7.87 28.76 5.11
C SER A 77 -8.48 27.64 4.26
N GLN A 78 -9.54 27.93 3.50
CA GLN A 78 -10.21 26.93 2.63
C GLN A 78 -9.32 26.44 1.49
N LEU A 79 -8.51 27.31 0.89
CA LEU A 79 -7.58 26.93 -0.18
C LEU A 79 -6.44 26.04 0.34
N CYS A 80 -5.90 26.36 1.52
CA CYS A 80 -4.84 25.57 2.16
C CYS A 80 -5.36 24.16 2.54
N VAL A 81 -6.60 24.08 3.03
CA VAL A 81 -7.31 22.82 3.29
C VAL A 81 -7.52 22.04 2.01
N GLY A 82 -8.06 22.66 0.96
CA GLY A 82 -8.27 22.02 -0.34
C GLY A 82 -6.97 21.43 -0.90
N PHE A 83 -5.85 22.14 -0.76
CA PHE A 83 -4.55 21.66 -1.21
C PHE A 83 -3.98 20.51 -0.35
N ALA A 84 -4.18 20.55 0.97
CA ALA A 84 -3.84 19.44 1.86
C ALA A 84 -4.62 18.17 1.47
N TRP A 85 -5.91 18.34 1.16
CA TRP A 85 -6.80 17.27 0.72
C TRP A 85 -6.42 16.65 -0.61
N THR A 86 -6.04 17.48 -1.59
CA THR A 86 -5.60 16.97 -2.89
C THR A 86 -4.27 16.23 -2.77
N CYS A 87 -3.30 16.75 -2.01
CA CYS A 87 -2.04 16.05 -1.74
C CYS A 87 -2.25 14.73 -1.00
N PHE A 88 -3.13 14.71 0.01
CA PHE A 88 -3.44 13.50 0.76
C PHE A 88 -4.12 12.45 -0.12
N SER A 89 -5.11 12.86 -0.92
CA SER A 89 -5.79 11.98 -1.87
C SER A 89 -4.84 11.44 -2.94
N LEU A 90 -3.92 12.28 -3.44
CA LEU A 90 -2.92 11.89 -4.42
C LEU A 90 -1.91 10.88 -3.85
N SER A 91 -1.52 11.06 -2.59
CA SER A 91 -0.69 10.09 -1.87
C SER A 91 -1.36 8.72 -1.74
N ILE A 92 -2.64 8.73 -1.36
CA ILE A 92 -3.45 7.51 -1.24
C ILE A 92 -3.52 6.77 -2.58
N ILE A 93 -3.80 7.50 -3.66
CA ILE A 93 -3.83 6.92 -5.01
C ILE A 93 -2.46 6.35 -5.37
N ALA A 94 -1.36 7.05 -5.07
CA ALA A 94 -0.02 6.56 -5.35
C ALA A 94 0.29 5.23 -4.62
N VAL A 95 -0.11 5.09 -3.35
CA VAL A 95 0.05 3.85 -2.58
C VAL A 95 -0.79 2.72 -3.16
N ILE A 96 -2.06 2.98 -3.50
CA ILE A 96 -2.94 1.97 -4.11
C ILE A 96 -2.37 1.50 -5.46
N VAL A 97 -1.95 2.44 -6.31
CA VAL A 97 -1.38 2.12 -7.63
C VAL A 97 -0.07 1.34 -7.50
N SER A 98 0.77 1.65 -6.50
CA SER A 98 1.99 0.90 -6.23
C SER A 98 1.72 -0.57 -5.85
N ILE A 99 0.73 -0.81 -5.00
CA ILE A 99 0.32 -2.17 -4.61
C ILE A 99 -0.26 -2.91 -5.82
N TRP A 100 -1.09 -2.25 -6.66
CA TRP A 100 -1.57 -2.81 -7.92
C TRP A 100 -0.43 -3.20 -8.87
N CYS A 101 0.55 -2.32 -9.01
CA CYS A 101 1.71 -2.55 -9.88
C CYS A 101 2.54 -3.74 -9.36
N SER A 102 2.70 -3.84 -8.04
CA SER A 102 3.40 -4.97 -7.39
C SER A 102 2.69 -6.30 -7.64
N ALA A 103 1.36 -6.36 -7.49
CA ALA A 103 0.57 -7.56 -7.79
C ALA A 103 0.70 -7.99 -9.27
N LYS A 104 0.65 -7.03 -10.20
CA LYS A 104 0.86 -7.29 -11.63
C LYS A 104 2.28 -7.75 -11.96
N CYS A 105 3.29 -7.29 -11.22
CA CYS A 105 4.66 -7.77 -11.39
C CYS A 105 4.80 -9.24 -10.97
N TYR A 106 4.19 -9.65 -9.86
CA TYR A 106 4.20 -11.05 -9.45
C TYR A 106 3.50 -11.96 -10.47
N GLU A 107 2.37 -11.51 -11.04
CA GLU A 107 1.67 -12.24 -12.10
C GLU A 107 2.53 -12.39 -13.37
N ALA A 108 3.14 -11.29 -13.83
CA ALA A 108 4.01 -11.30 -15.00
C ALA A 108 5.29 -12.13 -14.81
N PHE A 109 5.89 -12.09 -13.61
CA PHE A 109 7.05 -12.90 -13.27
C PHE A 109 6.72 -14.39 -13.27
N ARG A 110 5.54 -14.76 -12.77
CA ARG A 110 5.08 -16.15 -12.75
C ARG A 110 4.92 -16.72 -14.16
N VAL A 111 4.31 -15.96 -15.07
CA VAL A 111 4.16 -16.35 -16.49
C VAL A 111 5.52 -16.61 -17.14
N LYS A 112 6.51 -15.77 -16.86
CA LYS A 112 7.85 -15.94 -17.43
C LYS A 112 8.63 -17.12 -16.86
N ILE A 113 8.44 -17.45 -15.59
CA ILE A 113 9.00 -18.68 -15.02
C ILE A 113 8.33 -19.92 -15.64
N ASP A 114 7.00 -19.88 -15.79
CA ASP A 114 6.26 -20.98 -16.42
C ASP A 114 6.74 -21.18 -17.89
N GLU A 115 7.04 -20.11 -18.62
CA GLU A 115 7.65 -20.15 -19.97
C GLU A 115 9.11 -20.65 -19.99
N ALA A 116 9.94 -20.21 -19.04
CA ALA A 116 11.34 -20.62 -18.92
C ALA A 116 11.46 -22.14 -18.68
N ILE A 117 10.56 -22.70 -17.88
CA ILE A 117 10.54 -24.15 -17.60
C ILE A 117 10.11 -24.98 -18.80
N GLN A 118 9.16 -24.50 -19.60
CA GLN A 118 8.74 -25.20 -20.82
C GLN A 118 9.85 -25.23 -21.88
N SER A 119 10.68 -24.20 -21.93
CA SER A 119 11.75 -24.06 -22.93
C SER A 119 13.07 -24.69 -22.49
N HIS A 120 13.51 -24.44 -21.26
CA HIS A 120 14.80 -24.89 -20.74
C HIS A 120 14.75 -25.26 -19.25
N PHE A 121 14.36 -26.51 -18.97
CA PHE A 121 14.25 -27.03 -17.59
C PHE A 121 15.59 -27.01 -16.81
N ASP A 122 16.75 -27.09 -17.48
CA ASP A 122 18.03 -27.09 -16.75
C ASP A 122 18.51 -25.67 -16.39
N THR A 123 18.02 -24.62 -17.05
CA THR A 123 18.52 -23.24 -16.89
C THR A 123 17.47 -22.25 -16.38
N TRP A 124 16.26 -22.71 -16.04
CA TRP A 124 15.17 -21.83 -15.61
C TRP A 124 15.52 -20.99 -14.38
N GLN A 125 16.40 -21.48 -13.49
CA GLN A 125 16.82 -20.72 -12.30
C GLN A 125 17.61 -19.46 -12.67
N ASP A 126 18.50 -19.55 -13.65
CA ASP A 126 19.29 -18.41 -14.11
C ASP A 126 18.42 -17.39 -14.84
N GLU A 127 17.43 -17.87 -15.59
CA GLU A 127 16.43 -17.03 -16.25
C GLU A 127 15.52 -16.37 -15.24
N ALA A 128 14.99 -17.09 -14.25
CA ALA A 128 14.21 -16.54 -13.14
C ALA A 128 15.00 -15.43 -12.41
N ARG A 129 16.28 -15.67 -12.12
CA ARG A 129 17.15 -14.71 -11.43
C ARG A 129 17.41 -13.44 -12.26
N LYS A 130 17.69 -13.61 -13.56
CA LYS A 130 17.82 -12.48 -14.49
C LYS A 130 16.51 -11.71 -14.63
N GLN A 131 15.38 -12.42 -14.65
CA GLN A 131 14.06 -11.84 -14.77
C GLN A 131 13.70 -11.03 -13.52
N GLN A 132 14.12 -11.50 -12.34
CA GLN A 132 13.93 -10.83 -11.05
C GLN A 132 14.77 -9.54 -10.96
N GLN A 133 15.98 -9.55 -11.52
CA GLN A 133 16.85 -8.36 -11.59
C GLN A 133 16.49 -7.41 -12.75
N GLY A 134 15.93 -7.94 -13.84
CA GLY A 134 15.68 -7.23 -15.09
C GLY A 134 14.30 -6.58 -15.21
N VAL A 135 13.44 -6.69 -14.18
CA VAL A 135 12.21 -5.87 -14.13
C VAL A 135 12.59 -4.42 -13.91
N PHE A 136 12.74 -3.69 -15.02
CA PHE A 136 12.81 -2.22 -15.11
C PHE A 136 11.71 -1.50 -14.29
N TYR A 137 10.66 -2.23 -13.87
CA TYR A 137 9.57 -1.74 -13.05
C TYR A 137 9.88 -1.63 -11.55
N SER A 138 10.94 -2.27 -11.03
CA SER A 138 11.32 -2.10 -9.60
C SER A 138 11.59 -0.63 -9.30
N SER A 139 12.37 0.05 -10.14
CA SER A 139 12.69 1.47 -9.94
C SER A 139 11.46 2.38 -10.06
N LEU A 140 10.48 2.04 -10.90
CA LEU A 140 9.25 2.82 -11.04
C LEU A 140 8.34 2.65 -9.82
N ILE A 141 8.21 1.42 -9.32
CA ILE A 141 7.45 1.10 -8.11
C ILE A 141 8.11 1.76 -6.89
N ASP A 142 9.44 1.71 -6.80
CA ASP A 142 10.19 2.38 -5.74
C ASP A 142 10.03 3.90 -5.80
N TYR A 143 10.06 4.49 -7.01
CA TYR A 143 9.82 5.92 -7.19
C TYR A 143 8.37 6.32 -6.84
N MET A 144 7.38 5.53 -7.23
CA MET A 144 5.97 5.77 -6.87
C MET A 144 5.70 5.60 -5.38
N ASN A 145 6.34 4.63 -4.73
CA ASN A 145 6.28 4.46 -3.27
C ASN A 145 6.92 5.64 -2.55
N PHE A 146 8.10 6.08 -3.00
CA PHE A 146 8.81 7.20 -2.41
C PHE A 146 8.06 8.52 -2.61
N ALA A 147 7.53 8.75 -3.82
CA ALA A 147 6.70 9.90 -4.12
C ALA A 147 5.39 9.87 -3.30
N GLY A 148 4.74 8.71 -3.21
CA GLY A 148 3.53 8.51 -2.41
C GLY A 148 3.76 8.80 -0.92
N LEU A 149 4.87 8.34 -0.36
CA LEU A 149 5.30 8.64 1.01
C LEU A 149 5.59 10.14 1.19
N GLY A 150 6.24 10.77 0.22
CA GLY A 150 6.52 12.21 0.23
C GLY A 150 5.23 13.04 0.27
N PHE A 151 4.26 12.74 -0.61
CA PHE A 151 2.96 13.41 -0.60
C PHE A 151 2.15 13.11 0.66
N PHE A 152 2.29 11.92 1.24
CA PHE A 152 1.62 11.56 2.50
C PHE A 152 2.08 12.46 3.64
N VAL A 153 3.40 12.52 3.86
CA VAL A 153 4.01 13.30 4.94
C VAL A 153 3.70 14.78 4.75
N LEU A 154 3.78 15.28 3.51
CA LEU A 154 3.45 16.66 3.20
C LEU A 154 1.97 16.97 3.52
N GLY A 155 1.04 16.11 3.10
CA GLY A 155 -0.38 16.25 3.40
C GLY A 155 -0.68 16.23 4.91
N MET A 156 0.00 15.34 5.66
CA MET A 156 -0.10 15.27 7.12
C MET A 156 0.37 16.56 7.82
N ILE A 157 1.49 17.13 7.36
CA ILE A 157 2.00 18.41 7.90
C ILE A 157 0.98 19.52 7.68
N PHE A 158 0.39 19.62 6.48
CA PHE A 158 -0.63 20.63 6.21
C PHE A 158 -1.90 20.45 7.04
N LEU A 159 -2.35 19.20 7.26
CA LEU A 159 -3.51 18.92 8.11
C LEU A 159 -3.26 19.29 9.57
N ILE A 160 -2.07 19.00 10.10
CA ILE A 160 -1.69 19.37 11.48
C ILE A 160 -1.65 20.89 11.61
N CYS A 161 -0.99 21.59 10.68
CA CYS A 161 -0.93 23.06 10.67
C CYS A 161 -2.33 23.69 10.58
N PHE A 162 -3.22 23.13 9.75
CA PHE A 162 -4.60 23.60 9.67
C PHE A 162 -5.38 23.33 10.96
N SER A 163 -5.27 22.14 11.54
CA SER A 163 -5.93 21.79 12.81
C SER A 163 -5.51 22.72 13.94
N LEU A 164 -4.22 23.10 13.99
CA LEU A 164 -3.71 24.07 14.97
C LEU A 164 -4.19 25.49 14.67
N SER A 165 -4.39 25.85 13.40
CA SER A 165 -5.01 27.14 13.02
C SER A 165 -6.51 27.18 13.31
N ILE A 166 -7.18 26.02 13.36
CA ILE A 166 -8.59 25.87 13.77
C ILE A 166 -8.76 25.92 15.29
N ALA A 167 -7.72 25.58 16.06
CA ALA A 167 -7.76 25.65 17.51
C ALA A 167 -8.04 27.11 17.94
N PRO A 168 -9.11 27.35 18.70
CA PRO A 168 -9.73 28.66 18.79
C PRO A 168 -8.81 29.68 19.49
N GLN A 169 -8.58 30.81 18.83
CA GLN A 169 -8.32 32.07 19.51
C GLN A 169 -9.64 32.60 20.07
N ASN A 170 -10.21 31.99 21.11
CA ASN A 170 -11.19 32.69 21.93
C ASN A 170 -11.36 32.11 23.34
N PRO A 171 -10.58 32.58 24.34
CA PRO A 171 -10.88 32.31 25.74
C PRO A 171 -12.09 33.10 26.30
N GLU A 172 -12.81 33.90 25.50
CA GLU A 172 -13.70 34.95 26.02
C GLU A 172 -15.21 34.62 26.03
N VAL A 173 -15.64 33.42 25.57
CA VAL A 173 -17.09 33.11 25.46
C VAL A 173 -17.67 32.43 26.71
N ASP A 174 -16.84 31.98 27.66
CA ASP A 174 -17.35 31.31 28.87
C ASP A 174 -17.76 32.31 29.98
N ASN A 175 -17.16 33.51 30.01
CA ASN A 175 -17.38 34.48 31.09
C ASN A 175 -18.75 35.18 31.01
N GLY A 176 -19.29 35.39 29.81
CA GLY A 176 -20.59 36.05 29.62
C GLY A 176 -21.80 35.18 29.99
N ARG A 177 -21.63 33.85 30.03
CA ARG A 177 -22.71 32.92 30.37
C ARG A 177 -22.85 32.71 31.87
N GLU A 178 -21.76 32.86 32.63
CA GLU A 178 -21.81 32.89 34.09
C GLU A 178 -22.38 34.20 34.63
N GLU A 179 -22.00 35.36 34.08
CA GLU A 179 -22.52 36.65 34.55
C GLU A 179 -24.05 36.77 34.40
N GLN A 180 -24.63 36.27 33.30
CA GLN A 180 -26.08 36.24 33.12
C GLN A 180 -26.79 35.23 34.04
N ARG A 181 -26.12 34.14 34.40
CA ARG A 181 -26.66 33.15 35.36
C ARG A 181 -26.64 33.70 36.79
N VAL A 182 -25.63 34.48 37.14
CA VAL A 182 -25.53 35.14 38.46
C VAL A 182 -26.56 36.27 38.57
N GLN A 183 -26.73 37.10 37.54
CA GLN A 183 -27.74 38.17 37.53
C GLN A 183 -29.19 37.65 37.49
N GLY A 184 -29.43 36.48 36.89
CA GLY A 184 -30.75 35.85 36.86
C GLY A 184 -31.24 35.27 38.19
N ILE A 185 -30.34 35.06 39.16
CA ILE A 185 -30.69 34.47 40.47
C ILE A 185 -31.01 35.56 41.52
N GLU A 186 -30.49 36.79 41.38
CA GLU A 186 -30.72 37.88 42.34
C GLU A 186 -32.09 38.57 42.23
N THR A 187 -32.92 38.27 41.23
CA THR A 187 -34.21 38.97 41.02
C THR A 187 -35.43 38.25 41.60
N THR A 188 -35.25 37.10 42.27
CA THR A 188 -36.32 36.37 42.96
C THR A 188 -36.20 36.47 44.48
N GLU A 189 -36.28 37.68 45.03
CA GLU A 189 -36.58 37.87 46.46
C GLU A 189 -37.97 38.51 46.61
N PRO A 190 -38.93 37.88 47.29
CA PRO A 190 -40.23 38.48 47.54
C PRO A 190 -40.08 39.56 48.61
N ARG A 191 -40.38 40.82 48.24
CA ARG A 191 -40.48 41.93 49.21
C ARG A 191 -41.69 41.71 50.15
N PRO A 192 -41.54 42.01 51.45
CA PRO A 192 -42.55 41.76 52.49
C PRO A 192 -43.81 42.62 52.36
#